data_AF-A0A9Q0GLI8-F1
#
_entry.id   AF-A0A9Q0GLI8-F1
#
_cell.length_a   1.000
_cell.length_b   1.000
_cell.length_c   1.000
_cell.angle_alpha   90.00
_cell.angle_beta   90.00
_cell.angle_gamma   90.00
#
_symmetry.space_group_name_H-M   'P 1'
#
loop_
_entity.id
_entity.type
_entity.pdbx_description
1 polymer ?
#
loop_
_entity_poly.entity_id
_entity_poly.type
_entity_poly.pdbx_seq_one_letter_code
_entity_poly.pdbx_strand_id
1 'polypeptide(L)'
;MTEQPTSYLAKLTADDSTNQEPVPWHEEEEETHVEPGDIIVGCVDNIPSLDLSPSFQKRLEQRWEKAVIVKLLGRNISYRVLLAKIKSLWQPKGLFKVIDLENNFFVVKFEKQSDYLHSSVGGPWSVFNSALCIFPWSLDFCARTGSVDKAVV
;
A
#
# COMPACT_ATOMS: atom_id res chain seq x y z
N MET A 1 -21.30 -48.58 3.00
CA MET A 1 -21.08 -47.51 3.99
C MET A 1 -19.69 -46.95 3.72
N THR A 2 -19.63 -45.78 3.09
CA THR A 2 -18.38 -45.11 2.70
C THR A 2 -18.08 -44.03 3.72
N GLU A 3 -17.07 -44.24 4.57
CA GLU A 3 -16.62 -43.24 5.53
C GLU A 3 -15.83 -42.14 4.81
N GLN A 4 -16.29 -40.90 4.95
CA GLN A 4 -15.59 -39.71 4.48
C GLN A 4 -14.51 -39.32 5.51
N PRO A 5 -13.28 -38.98 5.11
CA PRO A 5 -12.27 -38.52 6.06
C PRO A 5 -12.63 -37.13 6.62
N THR A 6 -12.59 -37.04 7.95
CA THR A 6 -13.24 -36.02 8.79
C THR A 6 -12.44 -34.73 9.00
N SER A 7 -11.42 -34.43 8.18
CA SER A 7 -10.66 -33.19 8.39
C SER A 7 -9.91 -32.71 7.15
N TYR A 8 -10.05 -31.41 6.90
CA TYR A 8 -9.41 -30.63 5.85
C TYR A 8 -7.88 -30.57 6.00
N LEU A 9 -7.35 -30.66 7.22
CA LEU A 9 -5.90 -30.62 7.47
C LEU A 9 -5.16 -31.83 6.91
N ALA A 10 -5.80 -32.99 6.85
CA ALA A 10 -5.18 -34.22 6.34
C ALA A 10 -4.95 -34.20 4.82
N LYS A 11 -5.61 -33.28 4.08
CA LYS A 11 -5.41 -33.11 2.64
C LYS A 11 -4.28 -32.15 2.28
N LEU A 12 -3.82 -31.33 3.23
CA LEU A 12 -2.84 -30.26 2.97
C LEU A 12 -1.39 -30.68 3.26
N THR A 13 -1.16 -31.84 3.87
CA THR A 13 0.18 -32.33 4.23
C THR A 13 0.69 -33.44 3.31
N ALA A 14 -0.03 -33.73 2.22
CA ALA A 14 0.44 -34.63 1.18
C ALA A 14 0.95 -33.81 -0.01
N ASP A 15 2.28 -33.78 -0.11
CA ASP A 15 3.14 -33.43 -1.25
C ASP A 15 4.04 -32.19 -1.02
N ASP A 16 5.31 -32.51 -0.77
CA ASP A 16 6.47 -31.65 -0.62
C ASP A 16 7.14 -31.54 -1.99
N SER A 17 7.28 -30.32 -2.54
CA SER A 17 8.42 -29.90 -3.38
C SER A 17 8.20 -28.49 -3.95
N THR A 18 9.02 -27.53 -3.49
CA THR A 18 9.31 -26.26 -4.18
C THR A 18 8.12 -25.35 -4.53
N ASN A 19 7.57 -24.69 -3.52
CA ASN A 19 7.20 -23.29 -3.61
C ASN A 19 7.20 -22.74 -2.19
N GLN A 20 8.27 -22.01 -1.82
CA GLN A 20 8.17 -21.14 -0.66
C GLN A 20 7.10 -20.10 -0.99
N GLU A 21 5.90 -20.30 -0.44
CA GLU A 21 4.94 -19.21 -0.30
C GLU A 21 5.67 -18.05 0.37
N PRO A 22 5.51 -16.80 -0.13
CA PRO A 22 6.13 -15.66 0.49
C PRO A 22 5.76 -15.67 1.97
N VAL A 23 6.78 -15.78 2.82
CA VAL A 23 6.62 -15.78 4.28
C VAL A 23 5.66 -14.65 4.61
N PRO A 24 4.51 -14.93 5.26
CA PRO A 24 3.59 -13.90 5.70
C PRO A 24 4.42 -12.85 6.43
N TRP A 25 4.18 -11.58 6.09
CA TRP A 25 4.67 -10.47 6.90
C TRP A 25 4.48 -10.85 8.37
N HIS A 26 5.52 -10.75 9.21
CA HIS A 26 5.29 -10.82 10.64
C HIS A 26 4.24 -9.75 10.94
N GLU A 27 3.02 -10.19 11.25
CA GLU A 27 1.89 -9.36 11.66
C GLU A 27 2.11 -8.77 13.05
N GLU A 28 3.30 -8.98 13.64
CA GLU A 28 3.75 -8.33 14.87
C GLU A 28 3.79 -6.81 14.66
N GLU A 29 2.63 -6.22 14.90
CA GLU A 29 2.38 -4.89 15.44
C GLU A 29 3.10 -3.75 14.73
N GLU A 30 2.89 -3.66 13.42
CA GLU A 30 2.77 -2.33 12.83
C GLU A 30 1.31 -1.88 13.02
N GLU A 31 0.82 -1.72 14.24
CA GLU A 31 -0.40 -0.92 14.48
C GLU A 31 0.07 0.52 14.73
N THR A 32 -0.50 1.50 14.04
CA THR A 32 -0.19 2.91 14.38
C THR A 32 -0.84 3.18 15.73
N HIS A 33 -0.06 3.11 16.81
CA HIS A 33 -0.56 3.49 18.13
C HIS A 33 -0.94 4.98 18.12
N VAL A 34 -2.22 5.24 18.37
CA VAL A 34 -2.81 6.57 18.47
C VAL A 34 -2.86 6.93 19.96
N GLU A 35 -2.08 7.93 20.34
CA GLU A 35 -1.99 8.46 21.70
C GLU A 35 -3.06 9.53 21.94
N PRO A 36 -3.46 9.75 23.21
CA PRO A 36 -4.25 10.91 23.57
C PRO A 36 -3.56 12.22 23.11
N GLY A 37 -4.27 13.01 22.31
CA GLY A 37 -3.75 14.27 21.76
C GLY A 37 -3.17 14.17 20.34
N ASP A 38 -3.11 12.97 19.74
CA ASP A 38 -2.74 12.83 18.33
C ASP A 38 -3.83 13.30 17.37
N ILE A 39 -5.09 13.17 17.80
CA ILE A 39 -6.25 13.64 17.07
C ILE A 39 -6.69 14.95 17.71
N ILE A 40 -6.67 16.02 16.92
CA ILE A 40 -7.07 17.36 17.32
C ILE A 40 -8.43 17.63 16.68
N VAL A 41 -9.48 17.70 17.50
CA VAL A 41 -10.82 18.02 17.04
C VAL A 41 -11.06 19.51 17.25
N GLY A 42 -11.49 20.21 16.20
CA GLY A 42 -11.72 21.65 16.19
C GLY A 42 -13.02 22.03 15.49
N CYS A 43 -13.17 23.33 15.26
CA CYS A 43 -14.29 23.90 14.52
C CYS A 43 -13.80 25.14 13.75
N VAL A 44 -13.99 25.13 12.43
CA VAL A 44 -13.65 26.24 11.53
C VAL A 44 -14.95 26.68 10.86
N ASP A 45 -15.37 27.93 11.03
CA ASP A 45 -16.62 28.47 10.45
C ASP A 45 -17.89 27.64 10.76
N ASN A 46 -18.02 27.10 11.98
CA ASN A 46 -19.08 26.17 12.39
C ASN A 46 -19.05 24.80 11.69
N ILE A 47 -17.96 24.48 11.01
CA ILE A 47 -17.70 23.18 10.39
C ILE A 47 -16.76 22.41 11.32
N PRO A 48 -17.11 21.18 11.75
CA PRO A 48 -16.21 20.36 12.55
C PRO A 48 -14.93 20.10 11.77
N SER A 49 -13.77 20.38 12.38
CA SER A 49 -12.46 20.09 11.81
C SER A 49 -11.80 18.94 12.57
N LEU A 50 -10.98 18.18 11.85
CA LEU A 50 -10.20 17.07 12.38
C LEU A 50 -8.79 17.20 11.84
N ASP A 51 -7.85 17.45 12.74
CA ASP A 51 -6.44 17.58 12.41
C ASP A 51 -5.62 16.52 13.16
N LEU A 52 -4.45 16.23 12.61
CA LEU A 52 -3.48 15.35 13.25
C LEU A 52 -2.40 16.19 13.93
N SER A 53 -1.99 15.81 15.14
CA SER A 53 -0.90 16.48 15.83
C SER A 53 0.40 16.39 15.00
N PRO A 54 1.28 17.40 15.06
CA PRO A 54 2.55 17.36 14.31
C PRO A 54 3.42 16.14 14.64
N SER A 55 3.37 15.67 15.89
CA SER A 55 4.08 14.46 16.30
C SER A 55 3.48 13.21 15.66
N PHE A 56 2.16 13.12 15.51
CA PHE A 56 1.52 12.00 14.85
C PHE A 56 1.74 12.00 13.34
N GLN A 57 1.65 13.16 12.70
CA GLN A 57 1.98 13.32 11.28
C GLN A 57 3.39 12.80 10.97
N LYS A 58 4.37 13.18 11.79
CA LYS A 58 5.76 12.70 11.64
C LYS A 58 5.88 11.19 11.79
N ARG A 59 5.16 10.58 12.74
CA ARG A 59 5.16 9.10 12.90
C ARG A 59 4.53 8.41 11.68
N LEU A 60 3.49 9.01 11.10
CA LEU A 60 2.90 8.51 9.86
C LEU A 60 3.88 8.63 8.70
N GLU A 61 4.52 9.77 8.50
CA GLU A 61 5.54 9.94 7.45
C GLU A 61 6.66 8.91 7.54
N GLN A 62 7.20 8.68 8.74
CA GLN A 62 8.23 7.67 8.98
C GLN A 62 7.75 6.27 8.62
N ARG A 63 6.51 5.94 9.01
CA ARG A 63 5.92 4.63 8.76
C ARG A 63 5.66 4.37 7.27
N TRP A 64 5.41 5.42 6.50
CA TRP A 64 5.10 5.35 5.07
C TRP A 64 6.25 5.83 4.18
N GLU A 65 7.46 5.99 4.72
CA GLU A 65 8.65 6.50 4.00
C GLU A 65 9.03 5.65 2.77
N LYS A 66 8.71 4.35 2.81
CA LYS A 66 8.92 3.36 1.74
C LYS A 66 7.65 3.08 0.95
N ALA A 67 6.73 4.04 0.89
CA ALA A 67 5.50 3.91 0.12
C ALA A 67 5.45 4.88 -1.06
N VAL A 68 4.85 4.40 -2.15
CA VAL A 68 4.56 5.19 -3.34
C VAL A 68 3.09 5.11 -3.67
N ILE A 69 2.54 6.18 -4.21
CA ILE A 69 1.23 6.23 -4.83
C ILE A 69 1.41 6.00 -6.32
N VAL A 70 0.64 5.07 -6.89
CA VAL A 70 0.67 4.76 -8.31
C VAL A 70 -0.68 4.89 -9.00
N LYS A 71 -0.64 5.31 -10.26
CA LYS A 71 -1.81 5.41 -11.13
C LYS A 71 -1.45 5.14 -12.58
N LEU A 72 -2.26 4.32 -13.25
CA LEU A 72 -2.14 4.11 -14.69
C LEU A 72 -2.90 5.21 -15.45
N LEU A 73 -2.24 5.86 -16.41
CA LEU A 73 -2.86 6.91 -17.22
C LEU A 73 -3.65 6.34 -18.41
N GLY A 74 -4.77 7.00 -18.70
CA GLY A 74 -5.61 6.74 -19.89
C GLY A 74 -6.48 5.48 -19.82
N ARG A 75 -6.34 4.65 -18.78
CA ARG A 75 -7.21 3.50 -18.55
C ARG A 75 -7.16 3.06 -17.08
N ASN A 76 -8.21 2.37 -16.65
CA ASN A 76 -8.24 1.75 -15.32
C ASN A 76 -7.48 0.43 -15.33
N ILE A 77 -6.87 0.09 -14.20
CA ILE A 77 -6.19 -1.19 -13.97
C ILE A 77 -6.82 -1.83 -12.73
N SER A 78 -7.17 -3.11 -12.81
CA SER A 78 -7.68 -3.82 -11.64
C SER A 78 -6.57 -4.15 -10.66
N TYR A 79 -6.90 -4.24 -9.38
CA TYR A 79 -5.98 -4.58 -8.30
C TYR A 79 -5.10 -5.81 -8.63
N ARG A 80 -5.72 -6.91 -9.08
CA ARG A 80 -5.00 -8.16 -9.39
C ARG A 80 -3.99 -7.99 -10.53
N VAL A 81 -4.36 -7.22 -11.56
CA VAL A 81 -3.49 -6.95 -12.70
C VAL A 81 -2.33 -6.04 -12.27
N LEU A 82 -2.61 -4.99 -11.48
CA LEU A 82 -1.56 -4.13 -10.93
C LEU A 82 -0.58 -4.94 -10.08
N LEU A 83 -1.07 -5.80 -9.18
CA LEU A 83 -0.24 -6.66 -8.33
C LEU A 83 0.71 -7.53 -9.16
N ALA A 84 0.20 -8.19 -10.21
CA ALA A 84 1.02 -9.01 -11.11
C ALA A 84 2.03 -8.16 -11.91
N LYS A 85 1.65 -6.95 -12.30
CA LYS A 85 2.53 -6.02 -13.02
C LYS A 85 3.64 -5.48 -12.13
N ILE A 86 3.36 -5.14 -10.87
CA ILE A 86 4.38 -4.74 -9.90
C ILE A 86 5.43 -5.85 -9.74
N LYS A 87 4.99 -7.11 -9.55
CA LYS A 87 5.91 -8.25 -9.41
C LYS A 87 6.82 -8.44 -10.62
N SER A 88 6.28 -8.27 -11.83
CA SER A 88 7.04 -8.46 -13.06
C SER A 88 7.90 -7.26 -13.47
N LEU A 89 7.42 -6.03 -13.24
CA LEU A 89 8.12 -4.81 -13.62
C LEU A 89 9.25 -4.46 -12.65
N TRP A 90 8.96 -4.47 -11.35
CA TRP A 90 9.92 -4.03 -10.34
C TRP A 90 10.70 -5.16 -9.69
N GLN A 91 10.25 -6.42 -9.86
CA GLN A 91 10.90 -7.62 -9.32
C GLN A 91 11.42 -7.40 -7.89
N PRO A 92 10.55 -6.99 -6.95
CA PRO A 92 10.96 -6.58 -5.62
C PRO A 92 11.68 -7.73 -4.91
N LYS A 93 12.77 -7.41 -4.22
CA LYS A 93 13.58 -8.39 -3.49
C LYS A 93 13.04 -8.68 -2.09
N GLY A 94 12.23 -7.77 -1.56
CA GLY A 94 11.53 -7.90 -0.28
C GLY A 94 10.03 -8.04 -0.48
N LEU A 95 9.32 -8.12 0.64
CA LEU A 95 7.87 -8.11 0.62
C LEU A 95 7.36 -6.71 0.26
N PHE A 96 6.16 -6.66 -0.34
CA PHE A 96 5.44 -5.41 -0.59
C PHE A 96 3.94 -5.60 -0.40
N LYS A 97 3.23 -4.51 -0.08
CA LYS A 97 1.76 -4.47 0.06
C LYS A 97 1.18 -3.47 -0.94
N VAL A 98 0.00 -3.77 -1.46
CA VAL A 98 -0.76 -2.87 -2.33
C VAL A 98 -2.10 -2.57 -1.66
N ILE A 99 -2.42 -1.29 -1.55
CA ILE A 99 -3.66 -0.77 -0.97
C ILE A 99 -4.39 -0.03 -2.07
N ASP A 100 -5.66 -0.39 -2.27
CA ASP A 100 -6.53 0.27 -3.22
C ASP A 100 -7.07 1.58 -2.62
N LEU A 101 -7.06 2.66 -3.41
CA LEU A 101 -7.62 3.96 -3.06
C LEU A 101 -8.76 4.30 -4.04
N GLU A 102 -9.43 5.42 -3.80
CA GLU A 102 -10.39 5.94 -4.78
C GLU A 102 -9.73 6.33 -6.12
N ASN A 103 -10.53 6.41 -7.17
CA ASN A 103 -10.12 6.90 -8.50
C ASN A 103 -8.94 6.15 -9.15
N ASN A 104 -8.80 4.85 -8.89
CA ASN A 104 -7.72 4.00 -9.44
C ASN A 104 -6.31 4.49 -9.07
N PHE A 105 -6.19 5.12 -7.90
CA PHE A 105 -4.90 5.28 -7.24
C PHE A 105 -4.66 4.06 -6.35
N PHE A 106 -3.40 3.70 -6.18
CA PHE A 106 -3.00 2.61 -5.30
C PHE A 106 -1.78 3.04 -4.50
N VAL A 107 -1.69 2.64 -3.24
CA VAL A 107 -0.45 2.77 -2.46
C VAL A 107 0.30 1.45 -2.53
N VAL A 108 1.58 1.51 -2.86
CA VAL A 108 2.50 0.37 -2.76
C VAL A 108 3.50 0.65 -1.65
N LYS A 109 3.46 -0.13 -0.58
CA LYS A 109 4.42 -0.05 0.54
C LYS A 109 5.44 -1.17 0.41
N PHE A 110 6.72 -0.84 0.44
CA PHE A 110 7.83 -1.78 0.35
C PHE A 110 8.46 -2.05 1.72
N GLU A 111 8.92 -3.27 1.92
CA GLU A 111 9.74 -3.63 3.07
C GLU A 111 11.15 -3.02 2.96
N LYS A 112 11.77 -3.17 1.78
CA LYS A 112 13.17 -2.79 1.52
C LYS A 112 13.28 -1.43 0.85
N GLN A 113 14.21 -0.62 1.34
CA GLN A 113 14.54 0.67 0.73
C GLN A 113 14.99 0.54 -0.72
N SER A 114 15.69 -0.56 -1.06
CA SER A 114 16.14 -0.82 -2.43
C SER A 114 14.99 -0.94 -3.41
N ASP A 115 13.87 -1.56 -2.99
CA ASP A 115 12.71 -1.80 -3.85
C ASP A 115 11.90 -0.51 -4.04
N TYR A 116 11.80 0.29 -2.98
CA TYR A 116 11.25 1.65 -3.06
C TYR A 116 12.04 2.53 -4.04
N LEU A 117 13.36 2.61 -3.90
CA LEU A 117 14.21 3.40 -4.80
C LEU A 117 14.15 2.89 -6.24
N HIS A 118 14.13 1.57 -6.43
CA HIS A 118 14.01 0.98 -7.76
C HIS A 118 12.67 1.34 -8.42
N SER A 119 11.55 1.23 -7.70
CA SER A 119 10.25 1.61 -8.26
C SER A 119 10.15 3.12 -8.56
N SER A 120 10.72 3.98 -7.71
CA SER A 120 10.63 5.44 -7.88
C SER A 120 11.60 6.00 -8.93
N VAL A 121 12.85 5.54 -8.96
CA VAL A 121 13.94 6.13 -9.77
C VAL A 121 14.38 5.23 -10.93
N GLY A 122 13.99 3.96 -10.94
CA GLY A 122 14.44 2.96 -11.91
C GLY A 122 14.01 3.20 -13.36
N GLY A 123 13.06 4.11 -13.60
CA GLY A 123 12.72 4.58 -14.95
C GLY A 123 11.24 4.86 -15.15
N PRO A 124 10.84 5.32 -16.34
CA PRO A 124 9.44 5.45 -16.70
C PRO A 124 8.82 4.05 -16.84
N TRP A 125 7.86 3.73 -15.99
CA TRP A 125 7.18 2.45 -16.04
C TRP A 125 5.96 2.54 -16.95
N SER A 126 5.71 1.48 -17.70
CA SER A 126 4.52 1.38 -18.53
C SER A 126 3.83 0.03 -18.36
N VAL A 127 2.50 0.06 -18.37
CA VAL A 127 1.66 -1.13 -18.33
C VAL A 127 0.75 -1.09 -19.55
N PHE A 128 0.87 -2.10 -20.41
CA PHE A 128 0.10 -2.22 -21.66
C PHE A 128 0.20 -1.00 -22.59
N ASN A 129 1.37 -0.34 -22.67
CA ASN A 129 1.62 0.92 -23.39
C ASN A 129 0.95 2.17 -22.80
N SER A 130 0.46 2.11 -21.56
CA SER A 130 0.07 3.29 -20.78
C SER A 130 1.13 3.61 -19.74
N ALA A 131 1.41 4.90 -19.54
CA ALA A 131 2.34 5.35 -18.51
C ALA A 131 1.80 5.08 -17.10
N LEU A 132 2.64 4.52 -16.23
CA LEU A 132 2.38 4.35 -14.82
C LEU A 132 3.03 5.53 -14.08
N CYS A 133 2.21 6.43 -13.56
CA CYS A 133 2.67 7.51 -12.69
C CYS A 133 2.98 6.96 -11.31
N ILE A 134 4.06 7.47 -10.73
CA ILE A 134 4.54 7.08 -9.41
C ILE A 134 4.89 8.37 -8.66
N PHE A 135 4.37 8.49 -7.44
CA PHE A 135 4.64 9.60 -6.54
C PHE A 135 5.05 9.04 -5.18
N PRO A 136 5.94 9.69 -4.43
CA PRO A 136 6.12 9.39 -3.01
C PRO A 136 4.77 9.49 -2.29
N TRP A 137 4.54 8.62 -1.31
CA TRP A 137 3.36 8.76 -0.45
C TRP A 137 3.43 10.09 0.32
N SER A 138 2.28 10.74 0.49
CA SER A 138 2.15 11.97 1.26
C SER A 138 0.85 11.93 2.06
N LEU A 139 0.88 12.51 3.27
CA LEU A 139 -0.28 12.65 4.12
C LEU A 139 -1.35 13.56 3.47
N ASP A 140 -0.91 14.57 2.73
CA ASP A 140 -1.76 15.55 2.05
C ASP A 140 -2.34 15.03 0.73
N PHE A 141 -2.08 13.77 0.37
CA PHE A 141 -2.57 13.22 -0.88
C PHE A 141 -4.08 12.93 -0.81
N CYS A 142 -4.83 13.56 -1.71
CA CYS A 142 -6.26 13.35 -1.86
C CYS A 142 -6.56 12.53 -3.13
N ALA A 143 -6.93 11.26 -2.94
CA ALA A 143 -7.27 10.37 -4.06
C ALA A 143 -8.49 10.87 -4.87
N ARG A 144 -9.39 11.63 -4.24
CA ARG A 144 -10.60 12.20 -4.87
C ARG A 144 -10.25 13.23 -5.94
N THR A 145 -9.31 14.12 -5.65
CA THR A 145 -8.86 15.18 -6.55
C THR A 145 -7.65 14.76 -7.38
N GLY A 146 -6.94 13.71 -6.97
CA GLY A 146 -5.67 13.29 -7.58
C GLY A 146 -4.56 14.32 -7.37
N SER A 147 -4.71 15.15 -6.33
CA SER A 147 -3.87 16.29 -5.98
C SER A 147 -3.28 16.08 -4.59
N VAL A 148 -2.15 16.73 -4.33
CA VAL A 148 -1.66 16.95 -2.97
C VAL A 148 -2.35 18.23 -2.50
N ASP A 149 -3.36 18.09 -1.66
CA ASP A 149 -4.12 19.22 -1.17
C ASP A 149 -3.30 19.92 -0.09
N LYS A 150 -2.68 21.05 -0.43
CA LYS A 150 -2.12 21.95 0.58
C LYS A 150 -3.28 22.62 1.30
N ALA A 151 -3.71 22.07 2.43
CA ALA A 151 -4.51 22.81 3.39
C ALA A 151 -3.58 23.71 4.22
N VAL A 152 -3.13 24.81 3.60
CA VAL A 152 -2.54 25.95 4.33
C VAL A 152 -3.14 27.23 3.75
N VAL A 153 -4.14 27.77 4.45
CA VAL A 153 -4.42 29.21 4.51
C VAL A 153 -4.81 29.53 5.95
#